data_AF-A0A7V1ICE3-F1
#
_entry.id   AF-A0A7V1ICE3-F1
#
_cell.length_a   1.000
_cell.length_b   1.000
_cell.length_c   1.000
_cell.angle_alpha   90.00
_cell.angle_beta   90.00
_cell.angle_gamma   90.00
#
_symmetry.space_group_name_H-M   'P 1'
#
loop_
_entity.id
_entity.type
_entity.pdbx_description
1 polymer ?
#
loop_
_entity_poly.entity_id
_entity_poly.type
_entity_poly.pdbx_seq_one_letter_code
_entity_poly.pdbx_strand_id
1 'polypeptide(L)'
;VFLFPPPVRGVTLIASADSGWVQWDVSEAQLGDIAAGESASPDVPLQFTAIADVPTRYLTLRIALIANEGEYTEEYTTRIVLGDPQIMVVDDSGDEAYQEYYVAMVDGNETAANSLTSDIALDRGLDPLANLVTIWYTGDERDPLSAEERQAMMDYVAAGGNLILSGQHIGPQLAADAVFSDFLGVASSIDSVDAPAAQGVEGEPLSEGMLVALVGEQGAWNQTAPSAMVPTEEARPLYAYVPVGGVAAVYHPIDGGGKVVYFGFGLEAVSGISTSVRADEALHPLLVDMGVEVSAPEHPAAQVLPAVFSLGVPYPNPFNPETRVAFTLPRPARVTLAVYNLLGREVLRAVDGVRGAGRYEITLNLGDFASGIYLLRLDTPDGSHFRRAVLVK
;
A
#
# COMPACT_ATOMS: atom_id res chain seq x y z
N VAL A 1 3.03 -4.84 32.55
CA VAL A 1 3.53 -5.84 33.52
C VAL A 1 4.48 -6.74 32.77
N PHE A 2 5.77 -6.71 33.10
CA PHE A 2 6.81 -7.47 32.40
C PHE A 2 6.97 -8.85 33.06
N LEU A 3 7.04 -9.94 32.27
CA LEU A 3 7.23 -11.31 32.76
C LEU A 3 8.69 -11.71 32.56
N PHE A 4 9.45 -11.86 33.65
CA PHE A 4 10.89 -12.13 33.61
C PHE A 4 11.23 -13.57 34.07
N PRO A 5 12.26 -14.22 33.51
CA PRO A 5 12.93 -15.33 34.17
C PRO A 5 13.85 -14.78 35.30
N PRO A 6 13.60 -15.09 36.59
CA PRO A 6 14.34 -14.50 37.70
C PRO A 6 15.73 -15.11 37.91
N PRO A 7 16.72 -14.33 38.42
CA PRO A 7 16.64 -12.92 38.81
C PRO A 7 17.07 -11.94 37.71
N VAL A 8 16.44 -10.76 37.67
CA VAL A 8 16.78 -9.66 36.76
C VAL A 8 17.38 -8.51 37.56
N ARG A 9 18.65 -8.19 37.28
CA ARG A 9 19.45 -7.21 38.00
C ARG A 9 19.82 -6.03 37.12
N GLY A 10 19.97 -4.86 37.74
CA GLY A 10 20.44 -3.65 37.06
C GLY A 10 19.59 -3.26 35.84
N VAL A 11 18.26 -3.30 35.99
CA VAL A 11 17.33 -2.99 34.90
C VAL A 11 17.41 -1.51 34.54
N THR A 12 17.63 -1.23 33.25
CA THR A 12 17.64 0.10 32.65
C THR A 12 16.63 0.15 31.52
N LEU A 13 15.86 1.23 31.43
CA LEU A 13 15.05 1.56 30.27
C LEU A 13 15.78 2.60 29.42
N ILE A 14 15.85 2.38 28.11
CA ILE A 14 16.37 3.34 27.13
C ILE A 14 15.29 3.62 26.10
N ALA A 15 14.89 4.87 25.98
CA ALA A 15 13.91 5.35 25.03
C ALA A 15 14.58 6.02 23.82
N SER A 16 14.01 5.79 22.65
CA SER A 16 14.45 6.39 21.38
C SER A 16 13.26 6.56 20.44
N ALA A 17 13.46 7.32 19.37
CA ALA A 17 12.48 7.47 18.30
C ALA A 17 13.13 7.14 16.95
N ASP A 18 12.31 6.74 15.98
CA ASP A 18 12.72 6.47 14.60
C ASP A 18 13.11 7.74 13.81
N SER A 19 12.89 8.92 14.38
CA SER A 19 13.16 10.20 13.75
C SER A 19 13.73 11.23 14.72
N GLY A 20 14.26 12.32 14.15
CA GLY A 20 14.68 13.50 14.89
C GLY A 20 13.53 14.47 15.21
N TRP A 21 12.25 14.07 15.14
CA TRP A 21 11.11 14.97 15.37
C TRP A 21 10.81 15.24 16.84
N VAL A 22 11.51 14.56 17.74
CA VAL A 22 11.42 14.76 19.18
C VAL A 22 12.78 15.03 19.77
N GLN A 23 12.82 15.90 20.77
CA GLN A 23 13.97 16.10 21.64
C GLN A 23 13.72 15.36 22.94
N TRP A 24 14.61 14.44 23.30
CA TRP A 24 14.54 13.74 24.57
C TRP A 24 15.06 14.61 25.71
N ASP A 25 14.20 14.83 26.71
CA ASP A 25 14.57 15.48 27.97
C ASP A 25 15.09 14.43 28.97
N VAL A 26 14.47 13.25 28.96
CA VAL A 26 14.86 12.06 29.72
C VAL A 26 14.64 10.82 28.85
N SER A 27 15.73 10.27 28.30
CA SER A 27 15.72 9.06 27.46
C SER A 27 16.17 7.80 28.19
N GLU A 28 16.65 7.91 29.42
CA GLU A 28 17.13 6.75 30.20
C GLU A 28 16.53 6.79 31.60
N ALA A 29 16.10 5.62 32.09
CA ALA A 29 15.65 5.48 33.47
C ALA A 29 16.19 4.18 34.10
N GLN A 30 16.80 4.32 35.27
CA GLN A 30 17.31 3.19 36.06
C GLN A 30 16.21 2.66 36.98
N LEU A 31 15.92 1.37 36.89
CA LEU A 31 14.97 0.67 37.75
C LEU A 31 15.66 -0.20 38.81
N GLY A 32 16.95 -0.51 38.62
CA GLY A 32 17.72 -1.33 39.56
C GLY A 32 17.33 -2.82 39.52
N ASP A 33 17.47 -3.50 40.64
CA ASP A 33 17.14 -4.92 40.76
C ASP A 33 15.62 -5.11 40.95
N ILE A 34 15.02 -6.05 40.22
CA ILE A 34 13.60 -6.37 40.33
C ILE A 34 13.46 -7.81 40.81
N ALA A 35 12.99 -8.00 42.04
CA ALA A 35 12.79 -9.33 42.60
C ALA A 35 11.56 -10.04 42.02
N ALA A 36 11.52 -11.36 42.14
CA ALA A 36 10.38 -12.15 41.68
C ALA A 36 9.09 -11.76 42.43
N GLY A 37 8.04 -11.40 41.68
CA GLY A 37 6.76 -10.96 42.23
C GLY A 37 6.71 -9.46 42.59
N GLU A 38 7.79 -8.72 42.36
CA GLU A 38 7.83 -7.26 42.55
C GLU A 38 7.71 -6.50 41.22
N SER A 39 7.44 -5.19 41.34
CA SER A 39 7.34 -4.25 40.23
C SER A 39 8.23 -3.04 40.50
N ALA A 40 8.82 -2.48 39.45
CA ALA A 40 9.56 -1.23 39.53
C ALA A 40 8.93 -0.15 38.64
N SER A 41 9.18 1.11 38.98
CA SER A 41 8.80 2.28 38.19
C SER A 41 9.90 3.31 38.31
N PRO A 42 10.16 4.10 37.25
CA PRO A 42 11.21 5.10 37.31
C PRO A 42 10.77 6.30 38.16
N ASP A 43 11.69 6.85 38.95
CA ASP A 43 11.43 8.05 39.77
C ASP A 43 11.12 9.29 38.91
N VAL A 44 11.75 9.35 37.73
CA VAL A 44 11.51 10.37 36.70
C VAL A 44 11.01 9.66 35.45
N PRO A 45 9.84 10.01 34.91
CA PRO A 45 9.34 9.38 33.71
C PRO A 45 10.25 9.67 32.51
N LEU A 46 10.25 8.76 31.54
CA LEU A 46 10.79 9.05 30.21
C LEU A 46 10.03 10.26 29.64
N GLN A 47 10.76 11.24 29.12
CA GLN A 47 10.21 12.52 28.72
C GLN A 47 10.85 13.00 27.42
N PHE A 48 10.02 13.45 26.49
CA PHE A 48 10.44 14.10 25.26
C PHE A 48 9.48 15.25 24.93
N THR A 49 9.97 16.16 24.11
CA THR A 49 9.22 17.29 23.56
C THR A 49 9.24 17.19 22.03
N ALA A 50 8.07 17.30 21.39
CA ALA A 50 8.01 17.40 19.93
C ALA A 50 8.67 18.70 19.46
N ILE A 51 9.48 18.63 18.40
CA ILE A 51 10.09 19.82 17.80
C ILE A 51 9.00 20.67 17.14
N ALA A 52 9.19 21.98 17.10
CA ALA A 52 8.28 22.89 16.42
C ALA A 52 8.16 22.55 14.92
N ASP A 53 6.99 22.84 14.35
CA ASP A 53 6.70 22.73 12.91
C ASP A 53 6.90 21.31 12.32
N VAL A 54 6.80 20.27 13.15
CA VAL A 54 6.73 18.89 12.67
C VAL A 54 5.37 18.69 11.97
N PRO A 55 5.34 18.28 10.69
CA PRO A 55 4.09 17.97 10.00
C PRO A 55 3.36 16.84 10.72
N THR A 56 2.04 16.80 10.60
CA THR A 56 1.25 15.68 11.14
C THR A 56 1.77 14.35 10.60
N ARG A 57 2.12 13.40 11.49
CA ARG A 57 2.67 12.08 11.12
C ARG A 57 2.71 11.11 12.29
N TYR A 58 2.95 9.84 11.97
CA TYR A 58 3.26 8.82 12.96
C TYR A 58 4.72 8.92 13.43
N LEU A 59 4.91 8.76 14.73
CA LEU A 59 6.22 8.63 15.38
C LEU A 59 6.30 7.26 16.04
N THR A 60 7.32 6.46 15.70
CA THR A 60 7.57 5.21 16.41
C THR A 60 8.52 5.46 17.58
N LEU A 61 8.00 5.28 18.78
CA LEU A 61 8.79 5.26 20.01
C LEU A 61 9.27 3.83 20.28
N ARG A 62 10.55 3.70 20.59
CA ARG A 62 11.18 2.44 21.01
C ARG A 62 11.65 2.57 22.45
N ILE A 63 11.28 1.58 23.27
CA ILE A 63 11.74 1.43 24.65
C ILE A 63 12.48 0.11 24.75
N ALA A 64 13.79 0.17 24.91
CA ALA A 64 14.64 -0.97 25.20
C ALA A 64 14.76 -1.17 26.72
N LEU A 65 14.50 -2.37 27.19
CA LEU A 65 14.78 -2.81 28.55
C LEU A 65 16.07 -3.63 28.52
N ILE A 66 17.08 -3.18 29.26
CA ILE A 66 18.38 -3.83 29.36
C ILE A 66 18.57 -4.27 30.81
N ALA A 67 19.01 -5.51 31.02
CA ALA A 67 19.30 -6.04 32.34
C ALA A 67 20.48 -7.00 32.34
N ASN A 68 20.93 -7.39 33.54
CA ASN A 68 22.02 -8.34 33.75
C ASN A 68 23.29 -7.94 32.98
N GLU A 69 23.72 -6.69 33.13
CA GLU A 69 24.91 -6.13 32.44
C GLU A 69 24.85 -6.25 30.90
N GLY A 70 23.65 -6.27 30.33
CA GLY A 70 23.43 -6.36 28.88
C GLY A 70 23.20 -7.77 28.36
N GLU A 71 23.26 -8.80 29.21
CA GLU A 71 22.93 -10.18 28.81
C GLU A 71 21.44 -10.36 28.45
N TYR A 72 20.58 -9.47 28.92
CA TYR A 72 19.17 -9.45 28.59
C TYR A 72 18.78 -8.11 27.97
N THR A 73 18.21 -8.15 26.77
CA THR A 73 17.64 -6.99 26.08
C THR A 73 16.29 -7.37 25.50
N GLU A 74 15.27 -6.60 25.84
CA GLU A 74 13.94 -6.65 25.19
C GLU A 74 13.60 -5.28 24.65
N GLU A 75 12.89 -5.23 23.53
CA GLU A 75 12.49 -3.98 22.90
C GLU A 75 10.99 -3.94 22.69
N TYR A 76 10.41 -2.81 23.06
CA TYR A 76 9.00 -2.52 22.86
C TYR A 76 8.89 -1.32 21.95
N THR A 77 7.99 -1.39 20.98
CA THR A 77 7.66 -0.27 20.11
C THR A 77 6.22 0.14 20.30
N THR A 78 5.97 1.44 20.30
CA THR A 78 4.63 2.00 20.22
C THR A 78 4.63 3.13 19.21
N ARG A 79 3.50 3.34 18.55
CA ARG A 79 3.32 4.40 17.58
C ARG A 79 2.39 5.45 18.17
N ILE A 80 2.80 6.71 18.06
CA ILE A 80 1.96 7.85 18.45
C ILE A 80 1.81 8.79 17.26
N VAL A 81 0.80 9.65 17.32
CA VAL A 81 0.61 10.73 16.35
C VAL A 81 1.29 12.00 16.88
N LEU A 82 2.06 12.66 16.04
CA LEU A 82 2.48 14.05 16.22
C LEU A 82 1.63 14.94 15.32
N GLY A 83 1.27 16.13 15.80
CA GLY A 83 0.42 17.08 15.07
C GLY A 83 -1.07 16.82 15.23
N ASP A 84 -1.86 17.39 14.32
CA ASP A 84 -3.32 17.30 14.31
C ASP A 84 -3.76 16.55 13.03
N PRO A 85 -4.19 15.28 13.12
CA PRO A 85 -4.68 14.51 11.99
C PRO A 85 -5.85 15.16 11.28
N GLN A 86 -5.71 15.36 9.98
CA GLN A 86 -6.82 15.77 9.11
C GLN A 86 -7.66 14.58 8.64
N ILE A 87 -7.18 13.35 8.87
CA ILE A 87 -7.83 12.11 8.47
C ILE A 87 -8.32 11.37 9.72
N MET A 88 -9.54 10.87 9.65
CA MET A 88 -10.07 9.87 10.57
C MET A 88 -10.29 8.55 9.85
N VAL A 89 -9.82 7.46 10.44
CA VAL A 89 -10.05 6.09 9.97
C VAL A 89 -11.07 5.45 10.91
N VAL A 90 -12.23 5.04 10.37
CA VAL A 90 -13.29 4.39 11.15
C VAL A 90 -13.36 2.91 10.78
N ASP A 91 -13.13 2.07 11.77
CA ASP A 91 -13.26 0.61 11.70
C ASP A 91 -14.69 0.18 11.99
N ASP A 92 -15.36 -0.34 10.97
CA ASP A 92 -16.69 -0.91 11.03
C ASP A 92 -16.72 -2.34 10.48
N SER A 93 -15.61 -3.07 10.68
CA SER A 93 -15.39 -4.39 10.07
C SER A 93 -15.59 -5.56 11.03
N GLY A 94 -15.70 -5.28 12.33
CA GLY A 94 -15.77 -6.29 13.37
C GLY A 94 -14.46 -7.09 13.57
N ASP A 95 -13.41 -6.80 12.79
CA ASP A 95 -12.09 -7.44 12.84
C ASP A 95 -10.96 -6.39 12.85
N GLU A 96 -10.25 -6.30 13.97
CA GLU A 96 -9.15 -5.36 14.17
C GLU A 96 -7.98 -5.57 13.18
N ALA A 97 -7.89 -6.72 12.51
CA ALA A 97 -6.81 -7.03 11.58
C ALA A 97 -6.78 -6.10 10.34
N TYR A 98 -7.91 -5.51 9.96
CA TYR A 98 -7.95 -4.63 8.78
C TYR A 98 -7.42 -3.23 9.06
N GLN A 99 -7.48 -2.77 10.32
CA GLN A 99 -7.06 -1.43 10.72
C GLN A 99 -5.61 -1.13 10.34
N GLU A 100 -4.72 -2.12 10.43
CA GLU A 100 -3.30 -1.96 10.08
C GLU A 100 -3.11 -1.57 8.61
N TYR A 101 -3.93 -2.09 7.69
CA TYR A 101 -3.84 -1.74 6.27
C TYR A 101 -4.24 -0.28 6.04
N TYR A 102 -5.33 0.18 6.67
CA TYR A 102 -5.81 1.55 6.53
C TYR A 102 -4.84 2.57 7.14
N VAL A 103 -4.31 2.27 8.33
CA VAL A 103 -3.27 3.11 8.96
C VAL A 103 -2.01 3.13 8.11
N ALA A 104 -1.58 1.99 7.55
CA ALA A 104 -0.40 1.93 6.67
C ALA A 104 -0.58 2.72 5.36
N MET A 105 -1.79 2.73 4.78
CA MET A 105 -2.10 3.53 3.60
C MET A 105 -1.98 5.03 3.86
N VAL A 106 -2.45 5.47 5.04
CA VAL A 106 -2.33 6.87 5.47
C VAL A 106 -0.87 7.23 5.74
N ASP A 107 -0.14 6.36 6.45
CA ASP A 107 1.29 6.52 6.75
C ASP A 107 2.12 6.63 5.45
N GLY A 108 1.78 5.85 4.42
CA GLY A 108 2.40 5.91 3.09
C GLY A 108 2.25 7.26 2.37
N ASN A 109 1.32 8.10 2.81
CA ASN A 109 1.13 9.48 2.34
C ASN A 109 1.85 10.54 3.22
N GLU A 110 2.79 10.08 4.06
CA GLU A 110 3.57 10.87 5.02
C GLU A 110 2.74 11.73 5.99
N THR A 111 1.53 11.25 6.29
CA THR A 111 0.61 11.89 7.23
C THR A 111 0.15 10.88 8.28
N ALA A 112 -0.75 11.29 9.17
CA ALA A 112 -1.35 10.42 10.18
C ALA A 112 -2.86 10.59 10.22
N ALA A 113 -3.51 9.54 10.71
CA ALA A 113 -4.93 9.53 11.03
C ALA A 113 -5.18 9.26 12.51
N ASN A 114 -6.26 9.84 13.02
CA ASN A 114 -6.95 9.28 14.18
C ASN A 114 -7.67 8.00 13.75
N SER A 115 -7.77 7.02 14.63
CA SER A 115 -8.51 5.79 14.34
C SER A 115 -9.46 5.44 15.47
N LEU A 116 -10.70 5.09 15.12
CA LEU A 116 -11.80 4.79 16.02
C LEU A 116 -12.58 3.61 15.45
N THR A 117 -13.24 2.85 16.32
CA THR A 117 -14.33 1.95 15.92
C THR A 117 -15.60 2.76 15.59
N SER A 118 -16.51 2.21 14.80
CA SER A 118 -17.76 2.87 14.38
C SER A 118 -18.61 3.34 15.57
N ASP A 119 -18.77 2.52 16.61
CA ASP A 119 -19.49 2.86 17.84
C ASP A 119 -18.90 4.09 18.55
N ILE A 120 -17.58 4.19 18.65
CA ILE A 120 -16.90 5.35 19.24
C ILE A 120 -17.01 6.58 18.34
N ALA A 121 -16.95 6.40 17.02
CA ALA A 121 -17.12 7.49 16.07
C ALA A 121 -18.52 8.10 16.16
N LEU A 122 -19.56 7.28 16.32
CA LEU A 122 -20.94 7.74 16.53
C LEU A 122 -21.12 8.45 17.87
N ASP A 123 -20.59 7.90 18.98
CA ASP A 123 -20.69 8.52 20.31
C ASP A 123 -20.03 9.90 20.36
N ARG A 124 -18.88 10.06 19.69
CA ARG A 124 -18.15 11.32 19.63
C ARG A 124 -18.72 12.30 18.61
N GLY A 125 -19.42 11.80 17.60
CA GLY A 125 -19.84 12.55 16.43
C GLY A 125 -18.69 12.80 15.45
N LEU A 126 -19.05 12.96 14.17
CA LEU A 126 -18.12 13.29 13.10
C LEU A 126 -18.09 14.83 12.91
N ASP A 127 -16.92 15.45 13.09
CA ASP A 127 -16.73 16.90 12.92
C ASP A 127 -15.78 17.20 11.75
N PRO A 128 -16.26 17.85 10.67
CA PRO A 128 -15.44 18.19 9.51
C PRO A 128 -14.39 19.27 9.80
N LEU A 129 -14.53 20.04 10.88
CA LEU A 129 -13.50 20.98 11.32
C LEU A 129 -12.33 20.28 12.01
N ALA A 130 -12.59 19.13 12.62
CA ALA A 130 -11.57 18.31 13.27
C ALA A 130 -10.89 17.37 12.25
N ASN A 131 -11.66 16.77 11.35
CA ASN A 131 -11.12 15.87 10.32
C ASN A 131 -11.72 16.22 8.97
N LEU A 132 -10.87 16.61 8.00
CA LEU A 132 -11.28 16.93 6.64
C LEU A 132 -11.76 15.70 5.86
N VAL A 133 -11.19 14.53 6.15
CA VAL A 133 -11.50 13.26 5.50
C VAL A 133 -11.80 12.19 6.54
N THR A 134 -12.92 11.49 6.37
CA THR A 134 -13.21 10.24 7.06
C THR A 134 -13.10 9.08 6.07
N ILE A 135 -12.19 8.14 6.36
CA ILE A 135 -12.09 6.86 5.67
C ILE A 135 -12.85 5.84 6.52
N TRP A 136 -14.02 5.42 6.06
CA TRP A 136 -14.86 4.43 6.74
C TRP A 136 -14.76 3.11 6.01
N TYR A 137 -14.39 2.05 6.71
CA TYR A 137 -14.30 0.72 6.10
C TYR A 137 -15.06 -0.34 6.86
N THR A 138 -15.60 -1.28 6.11
CA THR A 138 -16.48 -2.34 6.65
C THR A 138 -15.89 -3.74 6.48
N GLY A 139 -14.67 -3.84 5.94
CA GLY A 139 -13.99 -5.12 5.69
C GLY A 139 -14.85 -6.09 4.85
N ASP A 140 -14.97 -7.33 5.34
CA ASP A 140 -15.79 -8.39 4.76
C ASP A 140 -17.13 -8.62 5.50
N GLU A 141 -17.61 -7.63 6.26
CA GLU A 141 -18.90 -7.72 6.93
C GLU A 141 -20.05 -7.94 5.93
N ARG A 142 -20.99 -8.81 6.29
CA ARG A 142 -22.15 -9.14 5.43
C ARG A 142 -23.31 -8.16 5.56
N ASP A 143 -23.39 -7.48 6.71
CA ASP A 143 -24.40 -6.45 6.97
C ASP A 143 -23.71 -5.15 7.41
N PRO A 144 -22.87 -4.56 6.53
CA PRO A 144 -21.81 -3.64 6.92
C PRO A 144 -22.24 -2.26 7.44
N LEU A 145 -23.50 -1.82 7.27
CA LEU A 145 -23.88 -0.44 7.60
C LEU A 145 -25.30 -0.33 8.17
N SER A 146 -25.40 0.11 9.42
CA SER A 146 -26.65 0.46 10.08
C SER A 146 -27.28 1.74 9.51
N ALA A 147 -28.55 1.98 9.84
CA ALA A 147 -29.21 3.23 9.47
C ALA A 147 -28.62 4.47 10.19
N GLU A 148 -28.06 4.28 11.38
CA GLU A 148 -27.44 5.35 12.16
C GLU A 148 -26.11 5.78 11.56
N GLU A 149 -25.27 4.83 11.15
CA GLU A 149 -23.98 5.08 10.50
C GLU A 149 -24.17 5.79 9.16
N ARG A 150 -25.10 5.31 8.35
CA ARG A 150 -25.45 5.94 7.06
C ARG A 150 -25.92 7.37 7.25
N GLN A 151 -26.72 7.65 8.27
CA GLN A 151 -27.15 9.02 8.58
C GLN A 151 -25.98 9.89 9.04
N ALA A 152 -25.11 9.38 9.93
CA ALA A 152 -23.94 10.11 10.41
C ALA A 152 -22.99 10.49 9.27
N MET A 153 -22.74 9.57 8.32
CA MET A 153 -21.97 9.83 7.11
C MET A 153 -22.56 10.96 6.26
N MET A 154 -23.88 10.92 6.01
CA MET A 154 -24.58 11.94 5.24
C MET A 154 -24.51 13.31 5.93
N ASP A 155 -24.72 13.36 7.24
CA ASP A 155 -24.67 14.59 8.03
C ASP A 155 -23.26 15.19 8.04
N TYR A 156 -22.23 14.37 8.18
CA TYR A 156 -20.83 14.78 8.12
C TYR A 156 -20.46 15.41 6.77
N VAL A 157 -20.87 14.78 5.67
CA VAL A 157 -20.58 15.32 4.32
C VAL A 157 -21.42 16.56 4.03
N ALA A 158 -22.67 16.62 4.48
CA ALA A 158 -23.50 17.82 4.40
C ALA A 158 -22.91 19.01 5.18
N ALA A 159 -22.16 18.73 6.26
CA ALA A 159 -21.41 19.73 7.02
C ALA A 159 -20.06 20.13 6.38
N GLY A 160 -19.69 19.55 5.24
CA GLY A 160 -18.49 19.89 4.47
C GLY A 160 -17.33 18.90 4.61
N GLY A 161 -17.51 17.79 5.32
CA GLY A 161 -16.52 16.71 5.42
C GLY A 161 -16.44 15.88 4.15
N ASN A 162 -15.33 15.17 3.93
CA ASN A 162 -15.17 14.27 2.80
C ASN A 162 -15.15 12.82 3.26
N LEU A 163 -15.85 11.95 2.54
CA LEU A 163 -15.99 10.53 2.87
C LEU A 163 -15.30 9.66 1.83
N ILE A 164 -14.51 8.71 2.30
CA ILE A 164 -14.07 7.55 1.52
C ILE A 164 -14.68 6.32 2.19
N LEU A 165 -15.58 5.64 1.48
CA LEU A 165 -16.21 4.40 1.91
C LEU A 165 -15.62 3.22 1.14
N SER A 166 -15.18 2.19 1.84
CA SER A 166 -14.67 0.96 1.23
C SER A 166 -15.10 -0.28 2.00
N GLY A 167 -15.24 -1.39 1.28
CA GLY A 167 -15.62 -2.64 1.89
C GLY A 167 -16.29 -3.57 0.90
N GLN A 168 -16.81 -4.67 1.42
CA GLN A 168 -17.51 -5.69 0.67
C GLN A 168 -18.99 -5.69 1.06
N HIS A 169 -19.85 -6.28 0.23
CA HIS A 169 -21.29 -6.48 0.54
C HIS A 169 -22.13 -5.21 0.81
N ILE A 170 -21.61 -4.00 0.59
CA ILE A 170 -22.39 -2.76 0.70
C ILE A 170 -23.44 -2.66 -0.43
N GLY A 171 -23.08 -3.11 -1.64
CA GLY A 171 -23.94 -3.05 -2.84
C GLY A 171 -25.37 -3.56 -2.64
N PRO A 172 -25.61 -4.78 -2.11
CA PRO A 172 -26.94 -5.31 -1.81
C PRO A 172 -27.84 -4.39 -0.97
N GLN A 173 -27.26 -3.63 -0.04
CA GLN A 173 -28.02 -2.77 0.86
C GLN A 173 -28.51 -1.50 0.18
N LEU A 174 -27.80 -1.02 -0.84
CA LEU A 174 -28.14 0.19 -1.57
C LEU A 174 -29.52 0.08 -2.22
N ALA A 175 -29.91 -1.12 -2.66
CA ALA A 175 -31.24 -1.35 -3.23
C ALA A 175 -32.39 -1.14 -2.23
N ALA A 176 -32.12 -1.27 -0.93
CA ALA A 176 -33.09 -1.05 0.13
C ALA A 176 -33.14 0.40 0.64
N ASP A 177 -32.17 1.23 0.26
CA ASP A 177 -32.04 2.61 0.71
C ASP A 177 -31.62 3.55 -0.43
N ALA A 178 -32.60 4.02 -1.18
CA ALA A 178 -32.38 4.92 -2.30
C ALA A 178 -31.72 6.24 -1.88
N VAL A 179 -31.98 6.74 -0.66
CA VAL A 179 -31.39 8.00 -0.19
C VAL A 179 -29.88 7.83 -0.03
N PHE A 180 -29.45 6.75 0.62
CA PHE A 180 -28.03 6.47 0.78
C PHE A 180 -27.37 6.08 -0.55
N SER A 181 -28.08 5.35 -1.42
CA SER A 181 -27.60 5.02 -2.77
C SER A 181 -27.32 6.27 -3.61
N ASP A 182 -28.25 7.23 -3.62
CA ASP A 182 -28.09 8.51 -4.32
C ASP A 182 -26.96 9.34 -3.69
N PHE A 183 -26.84 9.34 -2.35
CA PHE A 183 -25.73 9.98 -1.64
C PHE A 183 -24.35 9.42 -2.05
N LEU A 184 -24.21 8.12 -2.22
CA LEU A 184 -22.98 7.51 -2.74
C LEU A 184 -22.77 7.74 -4.25
N GLY A 185 -23.76 8.29 -4.96
CA GLY A 185 -23.71 8.47 -6.40
C GLY A 185 -23.91 7.18 -7.18
N VAL A 186 -24.66 6.22 -6.63
CA VAL A 186 -24.90 4.90 -7.23
C VAL A 186 -26.37 4.75 -7.60
N ALA A 187 -26.68 4.64 -8.89
CA ALA A 187 -28.03 4.40 -9.38
C ALA A 187 -28.47 2.94 -9.23
N SER A 188 -27.52 2.01 -9.35
CA SER A 188 -27.74 0.58 -9.11
C SER A 188 -26.42 -0.15 -8.89
N SER A 189 -26.48 -1.30 -8.24
CA SER A 189 -25.32 -2.14 -7.95
C SER A 189 -25.60 -3.61 -8.32
N ILE A 190 -24.53 -4.34 -8.61
CA ILE A 190 -24.50 -5.79 -8.75
C ILE A 190 -23.49 -6.30 -7.73
N ASP A 191 -23.94 -7.14 -6.82
CA ASP A 191 -23.06 -7.75 -5.82
C ASP A 191 -22.30 -8.95 -6.38
N SER A 192 -21.09 -9.14 -5.85
CA SER A 192 -20.16 -10.25 -6.11
C SER A 192 -19.77 -10.41 -7.58
N VAL A 193 -19.02 -9.45 -8.11
CA VAL A 193 -18.28 -9.61 -9.37
C VAL A 193 -16.92 -10.26 -9.13
N ASP A 194 -16.62 -11.36 -9.81
CA ASP A 194 -15.33 -12.06 -9.69
C ASP A 194 -14.24 -11.31 -10.48
N ALA A 195 -13.67 -10.27 -9.87
CA ALA A 195 -12.70 -9.37 -10.47
C ALA A 195 -11.35 -9.40 -9.73
N PRO A 196 -10.24 -9.82 -10.36
CA PRO A 196 -8.92 -9.83 -9.72
C PRO A 196 -8.28 -8.45 -9.60
N ALA A 197 -8.80 -7.44 -10.31
CA ALA A 197 -8.23 -6.10 -10.38
C ALA A 197 -9.26 -5.07 -10.84
N ALA A 198 -8.94 -3.79 -10.64
CA ALA A 198 -9.66 -2.66 -11.24
C ALA A 198 -8.68 -1.69 -11.91
N GLN A 199 -9.07 -1.16 -13.05
CA GLN A 199 -8.28 -0.23 -13.87
C GLN A 199 -8.90 1.16 -13.77
N GLY A 200 -8.08 2.17 -13.53
CA GLY A 200 -8.51 3.57 -13.56
C GLY A 200 -9.07 3.95 -14.92
N VAL A 201 -10.14 4.72 -14.92
CA VAL A 201 -10.86 5.13 -16.13
C VAL A 201 -9.98 6.10 -16.95
N GLU A 202 -9.97 5.93 -18.27
CA GLU A 202 -9.21 6.81 -19.17
C GLU A 202 -9.72 8.25 -19.10
N GLY A 203 -8.81 9.22 -18.97
CA GLY A 203 -9.14 10.64 -18.79
C GLY A 203 -9.65 11.03 -17.41
N GLU A 204 -9.72 10.11 -16.44
CA GLU A 204 -10.10 10.41 -15.06
C GLU A 204 -8.86 10.79 -14.22
N PRO A 205 -8.66 12.08 -13.88
CA PRO A 205 -7.41 12.53 -13.26
C PRO A 205 -7.08 11.89 -11.90
N LEU A 206 -8.08 11.38 -11.17
CA LEU A 206 -7.87 10.76 -9.86
C LEU A 206 -7.44 9.29 -9.91
N SER A 207 -7.48 8.65 -11.08
CA SER A 207 -7.17 7.21 -11.21
C SER A 207 -6.49 6.83 -12.53
N GLU A 208 -6.38 7.75 -13.49
CA GLU A 208 -5.88 7.46 -14.83
C GLU A 208 -4.49 6.78 -14.79
N GLY A 209 -4.37 5.70 -15.56
CA GLY A 209 -3.14 4.91 -15.64
C GLY A 209 -2.90 3.97 -14.44
N MET A 210 -3.70 4.06 -13.37
CA MET A 210 -3.57 3.17 -12.21
C MET A 210 -4.25 1.83 -12.46
N LEU A 211 -3.55 0.74 -12.15
CA LEU A 211 -4.13 -0.58 -12.01
C LEU A 211 -4.09 -0.94 -10.53
N VAL A 212 -5.19 -1.35 -9.91
CA VAL A 212 -5.22 -1.89 -8.55
C VAL A 212 -5.46 -3.38 -8.61
N ALA A 213 -4.58 -4.18 -8.00
CA ALA A 213 -4.75 -5.63 -7.87
C ALA A 213 -5.50 -5.94 -6.57
N LEU A 214 -6.57 -6.72 -6.65
CA LEU A 214 -7.42 -7.11 -5.51
C LEU A 214 -7.10 -8.52 -5.01
N VAL A 215 -5.92 -9.03 -5.38
CA VAL A 215 -5.47 -10.39 -5.10
C VAL A 215 -4.05 -10.37 -4.57
N GLY A 216 -3.72 -11.34 -3.70
CA GLY A 216 -2.38 -11.58 -3.20
C GLY A 216 -2.15 -11.11 -1.77
N GLU A 217 -1.18 -11.76 -1.13
CA GLU A 217 -0.85 -11.66 0.31
C GLU A 217 -0.24 -10.31 0.76
N GLN A 218 0.03 -9.40 -0.17
CA GLN A 218 0.52 -8.05 0.18
C GLN A 218 -0.62 -7.12 0.60
N GLY A 219 -1.85 -7.42 0.18
CA GLY A 219 -3.07 -6.92 0.81
C GLY A 219 -3.66 -8.00 1.71
N ALA A 220 -4.83 -7.75 2.27
CA ALA A 220 -5.51 -8.66 3.19
C ALA A 220 -5.90 -10.02 2.57
N TRP A 221 -5.88 -10.13 1.22
CA TRP A 221 -6.26 -11.34 0.48
C TRP A 221 -7.63 -11.91 0.87
N ASN A 222 -8.55 -11.02 1.22
CA ASN A 222 -9.90 -11.30 1.71
C ASN A 222 -11.00 -10.90 0.70
N GLN A 223 -10.64 -10.36 -0.47
CA GLN A 223 -11.63 -9.87 -1.44
C GLN A 223 -12.38 -11.03 -2.07
N THR A 224 -13.66 -11.17 -1.70
CA THR A 224 -14.55 -12.24 -2.15
C THR A 224 -15.87 -11.73 -2.73
N ALA A 225 -16.31 -10.53 -2.35
CA ALA A 225 -17.56 -9.96 -2.83
C ALA A 225 -17.44 -8.47 -3.22
N PRO A 226 -16.73 -8.17 -4.33
CA PRO A 226 -16.73 -6.83 -4.87
C PRO A 226 -18.10 -6.50 -5.47
N SER A 227 -18.54 -5.26 -5.29
CA SER A 227 -19.75 -4.69 -5.90
C SER A 227 -19.40 -3.90 -7.14
N ALA A 228 -20.02 -4.23 -8.28
CA ALA A 228 -20.02 -3.39 -9.47
C ALA A 228 -21.19 -2.41 -9.41
N MET A 229 -20.98 -1.21 -9.95
CA MET A 229 -21.93 -0.10 -9.83
C MET A 229 -22.28 0.52 -11.18
N VAL A 230 -23.42 1.18 -11.20
CA VAL A 230 -23.83 2.15 -12.21
C VAL A 230 -23.90 3.51 -11.53
N PRO A 231 -23.04 4.47 -11.89
CA PRO A 231 -23.08 5.82 -11.31
C PRO A 231 -24.36 6.57 -11.65
N THR A 232 -24.76 7.53 -10.80
CA THR A 232 -25.76 8.56 -11.15
C THR A 232 -25.19 9.57 -12.14
N GLU A 233 -25.98 10.56 -12.59
CA GLU A 233 -25.49 11.60 -13.52
C GLU A 233 -24.55 12.60 -12.82
N GLU A 234 -24.69 12.75 -11.51
CA GLU A 234 -23.91 13.64 -10.66
C GLU A 234 -22.55 13.03 -10.25
N ALA A 235 -22.41 11.72 -10.40
CA ALA A 235 -21.24 10.97 -10.00
C ALA A 235 -20.45 10.47 -11.21
N ARG A 236 -19.14 10.30 -11.03
CA ARG A 236 -18.22 9.86 -12.09
C ARG A 236 -17.48 8.58 -11.68
N PRO A 237 -17.22 7.66 -12.62
CA PRO A 237 -16.51 6.44 -12.33
C PRO A 237 -15.01 6.71 -12.17
N LEU A 238 -14.40 6.20 -11.10
CA LEU A 238 -12.95 6.24 -10.90
C LEU A 238 -12.26 5.00 -11.47
N TYR A 239 -12.79 3.82 -11.16
CA TYR A 239 -12.20 2.54 -11.57
C TYR A 239 -13.25 1.67 -12.25
N ALA A 240 -12.80 0.80 -13.15
CA ALA A 240 -13.61 -0.27 -13.74
C ALA A 240 -12.95 -1.62 -13.50
N TYR A 241 -13.73 -2.64 -13.15
CA TYR A 241 -13.18 -3.98 -12.93
C TYR A 241 -12.62 -4.58 -14.22
N VAL A 242 -11.52 -5.32 -14.10
CA VAL A 242 -10.91 -6.05 -15.21
C VAL A 242 -10.71 -7.52 -14.83
N PRO A 243 -11.00 -8.47 -15.74
CA PRO A 243 -11.49 -8.27 -17.11
C PRO A 243 -13.03 -8.17 -17.22
N VAL A 244 -13.76 -8.26 -16.10
CA VAL A 244 -15.23 -8.44 -16.10
C VAL A 244 -16.03 -7.18 -16.44
N GLY A 245 -15.43 -5.99 -16.34
CA GLY A 245 -16.12 -4.72 -16.54
C GLY A 245 -17.02 -4.33 -15.37
N GLY A 246 -17.70 -3.18 -15.51
CA GLY A 246 -18.49 -2.57 -14.43
C GLY A 246 -17.66 -1.61 -13.58
N VAL A 247 -18.32 -0.58 -13.03
CA VAL A 247 -17.64 0.45 -12.24
C VAL A 247 -17.30 -0.12 -10.86
N ALA A 248 -16.02 -0.03 -10.50
CA ALA A 248 -15.45 -0.53 -9.25
C ALA A 248 -15.35 0.56 -8.17
N ALA A 249 -15.33 1.83 -8.56
CA ALA A 249 -15.36 2.94 -7.62
C ALA A 249 -16.02 4.18 -8.24
N VAL A 250 -16.72 4.95 -7.42
CA VAL A 250 -17.47 6.14 -7.81
C VAL A 250 -16.99 7.34 -7.01
N TYR A 251 -16.89 8.50 -7.65
CA TYR A 251 -16.66 9.80 -7.03
C TYR A 251 -17.90 10.67 -7.22
N HIS A 252 -18.45 11.20 -6.13
CA HIS A 252 -19.65 12.04 -6.10
C HIS A 252 -19.39 13.34 -5.31
N PRO A 253 -19.26 14.49 -5.99
CA PRO A 253 -19.21 15.78 -5.32
C PRO A 253 -20.62 16.22 -4.90
N ILE A 254 -20.84 16.49 -3.62
CA ILE A 254 -22.14 16.93 -3.10
C ILE A 254 -22.23 18.45 -3.18
N ASP A 255 -23.25 18.98 -3.85
CA ASP A 255 -23.47 20.43 -3.94
C ASP A 255 -23.71 21.04 -2.55
N GLY A 256 -22.94 22.07 -2.21
CA GLY A 256 -22.95 22.68 -0.88
C GLY A 256 -22.40 21.81 0.26
N GLY A 257 -21.92 20.60 -0.03
CA GLY A 257 -21.28 19.67 0.91
C GLY A 257 -19.84 19.35 0.52
N GLY A 258 -19.33 18.23 1.04
CA GLY A 258 -18.03 17.69 0.67
C GLY A 258 -18.09 16.68 -0.48
N LYS A 259 -17.11 15.78 -0.51
CA LYS A 259 -16.93 14.78 -1.58
C LYS A 259 -17.09 13.38 -1.01
N VAL A 260 -17.72 12.49 -1.78
CA VAL A 260 -17.87 11.08 -1.46
C VAL A 260 -17.13 10.24 -2.48
N VAL A 261 -16.31 9.31 -2.02
CA VAL A 261 -15.76 8.23 -2.83
C VAL A 261 -16.25 6.92 -2.26
N TYR A 262 -16.83 6.07 -3.10
CA TYR A 262 -17.22 4.72 -2.72
C TYR A 262 -16.47 3.71 -3.58
N PHE A 263 -15.66 2.87 -2.93
CA PHE A 263 -15.03 1.70 -3.52
C PHE A 263 -15.92 0.48 -3.31
N GLY A 264 -16.32 -0.17 -4.40
CA GLY A 264 -17.06 -1.44 -4.34
C GLY A 264 -16.20 -2.63 -3.90
N PHE A 265 -14.98 -2.39 -3.45
CA PHE A 265 -14.05 -3.40 -2.94
C PHE A 265 -13.38 -2.85 -1.67
N GLY A 266 -12.83 -3.74 -0.85
CA GLY A 266 -12.05 -3.36 0.32
C GLY A 266 -10.70 -2.77 -0.09
N LEU A 267 -10.36 -1.57 0.38
CA LEU A 267 -9.05 -0.98 0.09
C LEU A 267 -7.92 -1.80 0.71
N GLU A 268 -8.19 -2.53 1.79
CA GLU A 268 -7.25 -3.48 2.40
C GLU A 268 -6.83 -4.61 1.44
N ALA A 269 -7.64 -4.91 0.42
CA ALA A 269 -7.31 -5.94 -0.56
C ALA A 269 -6.31 -5.47 -1.64
N VAL A 270 -6.05 -4.16 -1.75
CA VAL A 270 -5.17 -3.62 -2.77
C VAL A 270 -3.72 -3.99 -2.48
N SER A 271 -3.16 -4.90 -3.28
CA SER A 271 -1.93 -5.60 -2.93
C SER A 271 -0.65 -4.99 -3.51
N GLY A 272 -0.73 -4.05 -4.46
CA GLY A 272 0.47 -3.43 -5.03
C GLY A 272 1.44 -4.40 -5.73
N ILE A 273 0.94 -5.54 -6.23
CA ILE A 273 1.78 -6.56 -6.88
C ILE A 273 2.02 -6.28 -8.36
N SER A 274 3.18 -6.74 -8.86
CA SER A 274 3.55 -6.65 -10.27
C SER A 274 3.54 -5.23 -10.83
N THR A 275 2.50 -4.87 -11.59
CA THR A 275 2.34 -3.56 -12.24
C THR A 275 1.25 -2.72 -11.58
N SER A 276 0.55 -3.26 -10.58
CA SER A 276 -0.49 -2.51 -9.89
C SER A 276 0.12 -1.51 -8.92
N VAL A 277 -0.54 -0.38 -8.77
CA VAL A 277 -0.23 0.59 -7.72
C VAL A 277 -0.57 0.00 -6.36
N ARG A 278 0.13 0.50 -5.34
CA ARG A 278 -0.18 0.22 -3.95
C ARG A 278 -1.40 1.03 -3.50
N ALA A 279 -1.94 0.65 -2.35
CA ALA A 279 -3.15 1.25 -1.82
C ALA A 279 -2.94 2.71 -1.37
N ASP A 280 -1.76 3.05 -0.83
CA ASP A 280 -1.33 4.43 -0.53
C ASP A 280 -1.22 5.29 -1.80
N GLU A 281 -0.72 4.75 -2.90
CA GLU A 281 -0.63 5.45 -4.20
C GLU A 281 -2.01 5.70 -4.81
N ALA A 282 -2.93 4.75 -4.69
CA ALA A 282 -4.32 4.91 -5.15
C ALA A 282 -5.10 5.92 -4.30
N LEU A 283 -4.79 6.01 -3.01
CA LEU A 283 -5.41 6.94 -2.07
C LEU A 283 -4.89 8.38 -2.23
N HIS A 284 -3.61 8.55 -2.59
CA HIS A 284 -2.94 9.85 -2.68
C HIS A 284 -3.70 10.94 -3.45
N PRO A 285 -4.12 10.74 -4.72
CA PRO A 285 -4.82 11.79 -5.47
C PRO A 285 -6.17 12.16 -4.84
N LEU A 286 -6.82 11.22 -4.14
CA LEU A 286 -8.07 11.49 -3.43
C LEU A 286 -7.84 12.39 -2.23
N LEU A 287 -6.80 12.12 -1.43
CA LEU A 287 -6.45 12.94 -0.27
C LEU A 287 -6.10 14.38 -0.68
N VAL A 288 -5.30 14.54 -1.74
CA VAL A 288 -4.95 15.86 -2.29
C VAL A 288 -6.20 16.58 -2.78
N ASP A 289 -7.07 15.90 -3.53
CA ASP A 289 -8.33 16.49 -4.02
C ASP A 289 -9.26 16.88 -2.86
N MET A 290 -9.30 16.09 -1.78
CA MET A 290 -10.07 16.35 -0.57
C MET A 290 -9.42 17.37 0.38
N GLY A 291 -8.26 17.94 0.00
CA GLY A 291 -7.63 19.06 0.71
C GLY A 291 -6.73 18.66 1.88
N VAL A 292 -6.36 17.39 1.99
CA VAL A 292 -5.39 16.94 3.00
C VAL A 292 -3.98 17.34 2.57
N GLU A 293 -3.20 17.85 3.51
CA GLU A 293 -1.78 18.10 3.32
C GLU A 293 -1.00 16.79 3.40
N VAL A 294 -0.66 16.24 2.23
CA VAL A 294 0.12 15.01 2.08
C VAL A 294 1.37 15.27 1.23
N SER A 295 2.44 14.54 1.53
CA SER A 295 3.57 14.43 0.60
C SER A 295 3.26 13.33 -0.43
N ALA A 296 3.88 13.42 -1.60
CA ALA A 296 3.89 12.27 -2.52
C ALA A 296 4.54 11.07 -1.80
N PRO A 297 3.99 9.84 -1.92
CA PRO A 297 4.59 8.66 -1.31
C PRO A 297 6.05 8.53 -1.75
N GLU A 298 7.00 8.53 -0.81
CA GLU A 298 8.41 8.31 -1.11
C GLU A 298 8.67 6.83 -1.45
N HIS A 299 8.26 6.43 -2.65
CA HIS A 299 8.63 5.15 -3.25
C HIS A 299 9.01 5.40 -4.72
N PRO A 300 10.07 4.75 -5.25
CA PRO A 300 10.33 4.80 -6.67
C PRO A 300 9.07 4.28 -7.38
N ALA A 301 8.40 5.17 -8.13
CA ALA A 301 7.17 4.91 -8.88
C ALA A 301 7.11 3.45 -9.33
N ALA A 302 6.05 2.75 -8.93
CA ALA A 302 5.82 1.33 -9.19
C ALA A 302 6.49 0.91 -10.51
N GLN A 303 7.65 0.25 -10.43
CA GLN A 303 8.30 -0.25 -11.62
C GLN A 303 7.34 -1.30 -12.19
N VAL A 304 6.69 -0.98 -13.30
CA VAL A 304 5.84 -1.89 -14.07
C VAL A 304 6.59 -3.20 -14.27
N LEU A 305 6.36 -4.18 -13.37
CA LEU A 305 7.04 -5.46 -13.44
C LEU A 305 6.52 -6.19 -14.68
N PRO A 306 7.40 -6.74 -15.52
CA PRO A 306 6.94 -7.34 -16.77
C PRO A 306 6.04 -8.55 -16.50
N ALA A 307 4.79 -8.54 -16.99
CA ALA A 307 3.84 -9.64 -16.81
C ALA A 307 4.29 -10.96 -17.47
N VAL A 308 5.24 -10.90 -18.41
CA VAL A 308 5.74 -12.05 -19.16
C VAL A 308 7.26 -12.02 -19.25
N PHE A 309 7.85 -13.21 -19.14
CA PHE A 309 9.25 -13.45 -19.47
C PHE A 309 9.50 -13.21 -20.97
N SER A 310 10.50 -12.40 -21.31
CA SER A 310 10.81 -12.11 -22.71
C SER A 310 12.29 -11.82 -22.94
N LEU A 311 12.75 -12.06 -24.17
CA LEU A 311 14.06 -11.65 -24.67
C LEU A 311 13.85 -10.68 -25.84
N GLY A 312 14.34 -9.45 -25.70
CA GLY A 312 14.26 -8.39 -26.71
C GLY A 312 15.13 -8.66 -27.93
N VAL A 313 14.86 -7.97 -29.03
CA VAL A 313 15.73 -8.02 -30.21
C VAL A 313 17.02 -7.26 -29.88
N PRO A 314 18.22 -7.83 -30.15
CA PRO A 314 19.46 -7.09 -29.99
C PRO A 314 19.44 -5.81 -30.84
N TYR A 315 19.86 -4.69 -30.28
CA TYR A 315 19.96 -3.42 -30.98
C TYR A 315 21.28 -2.71 -30.65
N PRO A 316 22.04 -2.24 -31.66
CA PRO A 316 21.80 -2.41 -33.10
C PRO A 316 21.92 -3.88 -33.56
N ASN A 317 21.30 -4.25 -34.68
CA ASN A 317 21.47 -5.58 -35.31
C ASN A 317 21.18 -5.48 -36.82
N PRO A 318 22.20 -5.54 -37.70
CA PRO A 318 23.59 -5.92 -37.42
C PRO A 318 24.38 -4.93 -36.54
N PHE A 319 25.45 -5.39 -35.89
CA PHE A 319 26.26 -4.61 -34.94
C PHE A 319 27.78 -4.76 -35.13
N ASN A 320 28.56 -3.82 -34.57
CA ASN A 320 30.04 -3.82 -34.59
C ASN A 320 30.64 -3.08 -33.36
N PRO A 321 31.46 -3.75 -32.52
CA PRO A 321 31.34 -5.13 -32.10
C PRO A 321 30.33 -5.30 -30.95
N GLU A 322 29.62 -4.23 -30.57
CA GLU A 322 28.71 -4.20 -29.42
C GLU A 322 27.23 -4.06 -29.81
N THR A 323 26.37 -4.77 -29.10
CA THR A 323 24.90 -4.64 -29.17
C THR A 323 24.33 -4.69 -27.77
N ARG A 324 23.16 -4.08 -27.55
CA ARG A 324 22.39 -4.24 -26.32
C ARG A 324 21.24 -5.21 -26.53
N VAL A 325 20.90 -5.96 -25.49
CA VAL A 325 19.73 -6.83 -25.48
C VAL A 325 19.02 -6.68 -24.14
N ALA A 326 17.73 -6.38 -24.19
CA ALA A 326 16.89 -6.32 -23.01
C ALA A 326 16.21 -7.67 -22.77
N PHE A 327 15.96 -8.02 -21.52
CA PHE A 327 15.07 -9.12 -21.16
C PHE A 327 14.25 -8.78 -19.93
N THR A 328 13.15 -9.50 -19.76
CA THR A 328 12.19 -9.25 -18.67
C THR A 328 11.96 -10.51 -17.85
N LEU A 329 11.80 -10.36 -16.53
CA LEU A 329 11.45 -11.43 -15.61
C LEU A 329 10.18 -11.05 -14.84
N PRO A 330 9.12 -11.89 -14.86
CA PRO A 330 7.89 -11.64 -14.11
C PRO A 330 8.03 -11.97 -12.61
N ARG A 331 9.01 -12.80 -12.25
CA ARG A 331 9.27 -13.24 -10.89
C ARG A 331 10.76 -13.53 -10.68
N PRO A 332 11.26 -13.52 -9.42
CA PRO A 332 12.63 -13.91 -9.13
C PRO A 332 12.95 -15.31 -9.66
N ALA A 333 14.03 -15.43 -10.44
CA ALA A 333 14.40 -16.67 -11.10
C ALA A 333 15.91 -16.77 -11.30
N ARG A 334 16.41 -18.01 -11.44
CA ARG A 334 17.76 -18.25 -11.95
C ARG A 334 17.75 -18.08 -13.47
N VAL A 335 18.62 -17.22 -13.97
CA VAL A 335 18.68 -16.82 -15.38
C VAL A 335 20.05 -17.15 -15.96
N THR A 336 20.05 -17.71 -17.17
CA THR A 336 21.26 -17.83 -17.99
C THR A 336 21.05 -17.14 -19.33
N LEU A 337 21.86 -16.14 -19.67
CA LEU A 337 21.91 -15.52 -21.00
C LEU A 337 23.25 -15.88 -21.65
N ALA A 338 23.20 -16.68 -22.71
CA ALA A 338 24.38 -17.13 -23.44
C ALA A 338 24.26 -16.89 -24.95
N VAL A 339 25.41 -16.73 -25.60
CA VAL A 339 25.56 -16.51 -27.04
C VAL A 339 26.22 -17.74 -27.65
N TYR A 340 25.66 -18.23 -28.75
CA TYR A 340 26.11 -19.41 -29.47
C TYR A 340 26.45 -19.06 -30.92
N ASN A 341 27.43 -19.75 -31.49
CA ASN A 341 27.65 -19.74 -32.94
C ASN A 341 26.73 -20.74 -33.67
N LEU A 342 26.75 -20.75 -35.00
CA LEU A 342 25.92 -21.66 -35.83
C LEU A 342 26.22 -23.15 -35.63
N LEU A 343 27.38 -23.50 -35.05
CA LEU A 343 27.72 -24.89 -34.70
C LEU A 343 27.18 -25.29 -33.32
N GLY A 344 26.43 -24.40 -32.65
CA GLY A 344 25.90 -24.64 -31.30
C GLY A 344 26.94 -24.52 -30.19
N ARG A 345 28.14 -23.98 -30.47
CA ARG A 345 29.16 -23.74 -29.45
C ARG A 345 28.85 -22.45 -28.71
N GLU A 346 28.77 -22.51 -27.38
CA GLU A 346 28.71 -21.33 -26.51
C GLU A 346 30.00 -20.52 -26.67
N VAL A 347 29.85 -19.25 -27.03
CA VAL A 347 30.99 -18.32 -27.24
C VAL A 347 31.07 -17.26 -26.17
N LEU A 348 29.95 -16.92 -25.52
CA LEU A 348 29.90 -15.95 -24.42
C LEU A 348 28.74 -16.29 -23.48
N ARG A 349 28.96 -16.23 -22.18
CA ARG A 349 27.92 -16.25 -21.15
C ARG A 349 27.83 -14.87 -20.51
N ALA A 350 26.76 -14.14 -20.79
CA ALA A 350 26.59 -12.76 -20.37
C ALA A 350 25.91 -12.63 -18.99
N VAL A 351 25.07 -13.61 -18.63
CA VAL A 351 24.40 -13.68 -17.32
C VAL A 351 24.35 -15.14 -16.87
N ASP A 352 24.67 -15.40 -15.59
CA ASP A 352 24.42 -16.68 -14.90
C ASP A 352 24.19 -16.39 -13.41
N GLY A 353 22.97 -16.60 -12.92
CA GLY A 353 22.65 -16.44 -11.50
C GLY A 353 21.20 -16.07 -11.23
N VAL A 354 20.88 -15.85 -9.96
CA VAL A 354 19.55 -15.41 -9.53
C VAL A 354 19.38 -13.92 -9.81
N ARG A 355 18.22 -13.52 -10.33
CA ARG A 355 17.79 -12.14 -10.55
C ARG A 355 16.37 -11.97 -10.01
N GLY A 356 16.05 -10.77 -9.50
CA GLY A 356 14.71 -10.42 -9.08
C GLY A 356 13.74 -10.28 -10.26
N ALA A 357 12.47 -9.98 -9.99
CA ALA A 357 11.55 -9.55 -11.05
C ALA A 357 12.00 -8.19 -11.61
N GLY A 358 11.75 -7.94 -12.89
CA GLY A 358 12.05 -6.65 -13.52
C GLY A 358 12.60 -6.75 -14.94
N ARG A 359 13.00 -5.59 -15.48
CA ARG A 359 13.61 -5.45 -16.82
C ARG A 359 15.11 -5.23 -16.69
N TYR A 360 15.87 -5.99 -17.47
CA TYR A 360 17.33 -5.93 -17.50
C TYR A 360 17.81 -5.57 -18.91
N GLU A 361 18.83 -4.73 -19.02
CA GLU A 361 19.54 -4.44 -20.27
C GLU A 361 20.99 -4.91 -20.16
N ILE A 362 21.42 -5.77 -21.09
CA ILE A 362 22.77 -6.34 -21.12
C ILE A 362 23.48 -5.88 -22.39
N THR A 363 24.70 -5.39 -22.23
CA THR A 363 25.58 -5.09 -23.37
C THR A 363 26.39 -6.35 -23.71
N LEU A 364 26.34 -6.76 -24.97
CA LEU A 364 27.12 -7.86 -25.52
C LEU A 364 28.23 -7.30 -26.41
N ASN A 365 29.48 -7.64 -26.12
CA ASN A 365 30.63 -7.31 -26.95
C ASN A 365 31.21 -8.62 -27.54
N LEU A 366 31.23 -8.71 -28.88
CA LEU A 366 31.78 -9.87 -29.60
C LEU A 366 33.03 -9.50 -30.43
N GLY A 367 33.82 -8.54 -29.97
CA GLY A 367 35.01 -8.03 -30.68
C GLY A 367 36.03 -9.11 -31.04
N ASP A 368 36.15 -10.14 -30.21
CA ASP A 368 37.11 -11.24 -30.40
C ASP A 368 36.60 -12.36 -31.31
N PHE A 369 35.36 -12.27 -31.80
CA PHE A 369 34.74 -13.33 -32.62
C PHE A 369 34.62 -12.91 -34.10
N ALA A 370 34.51 -13.89 -35.01
CA ALA A 370 34.40 -13.64 -36.45
C ALA A 370 33.03 -13.03 -36.82
N SER A 371 32.98 -12.20 -37.87
CA SER A 371 31.70 -11.72 -38.42
C SER A 371 30.82 -12.90 -38.82
N GLY A 372 29.52 -12.80 -38.57
CA GLY A 372 28.59 -13.91 -38.80
C GLY A 372 27.33 -13.84 -37.95
N ILE A 373 26.54 -14.91 -38.04
CA ILE A 373 25.28 -15.06 -37.31
C ILE A 373 25.56 -15.75 -35.96
N TYR A 374 24.99 -15.17 -34.91
CA TYR A 374 24.99 -15.68 -33.54
C TYR A 374 23.55 -15.88 -33.05
N LEU A 375 23.37 -16.82 -32.13
CA LEU A 375 22.10 -17.09 -31.46
C LEU A 375 22.24 -16.76 -29.98
N LEU A 376 21.40 -15.86 -29.48
CA LEU A 376 21.23 -15.61 -28.06
C LEU A 376 20.19 -16.58 -27.53
N ARG A 377 20.45 -17.16 -26.37
CA ARG A 377 19.52 -18.01 -25.63
C ARG A 377 19.41 -17.48 -24.20
N LEU A 378 18.18 -17.22 -23.77
CA LEU A 378 17.84 -16.87 -22.40
C LEU A 378 17.08 -18.05 -21.79
N ASP A 379 17.64 -18.66 -20.76
CA ASP A 379 17.04 -19.79 -20.03
C ASP A 379 16.59 -19.36 -18.63
N THR A 380 15.37 -19.77 -18.28
CA THR A 380 14.74 -19.62 -16.95
C THR A 380 13.97 -20.89 -16.60
N PRO A 381 13.47 -21.05 -15.35
CA PRO A 381 12.56 -22.15 -15.00
C PRO A 381 11.28 -22.18 -15.84
N ASP A 382 10.87 -21.02 -16.39
CA ASP A 382 9.63 -20.86 -17.17
C ASP A 382 9.84 -21.18 -18.67
N GLY A 383 11.08 -21.37 -19.11
CA GLY A 383 11.40 -21.81 -20.47
C GLY A 383 12.64 -21.14 -21.08
N SER A 384 12.79 -21.30 -22.40
CA SER A 384 13.92 -20.77 -23.16
C SER A 384 13.45 -19.86 -24.29
N HIS A 385 14.03 -18.66 -24.42
CA HIS A 385 13.80 -17.75 -25.54
C HIS A 385 15.06 -17.56 -26.38
N PHE A 386 14.90 -17.46 -27.70
CA PHE A 386 15.99 -17.34 -28.65
C PHE A 386 15.89 -16.06 -29.49
N ARG A 387 17.04 -15.47 -29.79
CA ARG A 387 17.17 -14.33 -30.73
C ARG A 387 18.39 -14.48 -31.62
N ARG A 388 18.26 -13.98 -32.85
CA ARG A 388 19.35 -13.95 -33.83
C ARG A 388 20.08 -12.59 -33.76
N ALA A 389 21.40 -12.61 -33.71
CA ALA A 389 22.25 -11.43 -33.78
C ALA A 389 23.25 -11.57 -34.94
N VAL A 390 23.55 -10.46 -35.63
CA VAL A 390 24.45 -10.43 -36.80
C VAL A 390 25.61 -9.49 -36.51
N LEU A 391 26.81 -10.06 -36.34
CA LEU A 391 28.04 -9.29 -36.15
C LEU A 391 28.67 -8.98 -37.51
N VAL A 392 28.95 -7.71 -37.78
CA VAL A 392 29.65 -7.24 -38.99
C VAL A 392 30.88 -6.46 -38.53
N LYS A 393 32.06 -6.76 -39.09
CA LYS A 393 33.31 -6.07 -38.75
C LYS A 393 33.68 -5.09 -39.84
#